data_AF-A0A2P4SCG2-F1
#
_entry.id   AF-A0A2P4SCG2-F1
#
_cell.length_a   1.000
_cell.length_b   1.000
_cell.length_c   1.000
_cell.angle_alpha   90.00
_cell.angle_beta   90.00
_cell.angle_gamma   90.00
#
_symmetry.space_group_name_H-M   'P 1'
#
loop_
_entity.id
_entity.type
_entity.pdbx_description
1 polymer ?
#
loop_
_entity_poly.entity_id
_entity_poly.type
_entity_poly.pdbx_seq_one_letter_code
_entity_poly.pdbx_strand_id
1 'polypeptide(L)'
;MRTESYNLFLFCFVGFWNEADVTRPFVSQAVVTDGKYFAFFCYQLNTLALTAETIQKSSRKNICWGTDSKPLYDVVEDGSVKGFNDEVLLQLVGFLLNRPKEL
;
A
#
# COMPACT_ATOMS: atom_id res chain seq x y z
N MET A 1 3.91 -2.03 -7.84
CA MET A 1 3.18 -2.45 -9.06
C MET A 1 1.67 -2.53 -8.84
N ARG A 2 1.08 -3.47 -8.09
CA ARG A 2 -0.40 -3.58 -7.98
C ARG A 2 -1.09 -2.38 -7.32
N THR A 3 -0.53 -1.84 -6.24
CA THR A 3 -1.02 -0.61 -5.56
C THR A 3 -0.89 0.63 -6.45
N GLU A 4 0.23 0.75 -7.12
CA GLU A 4 0.52 1.83 -8.07
C GLU A 4 -0.43 1.80 -9.27
N SER A 5 -0.67 0.64 -9.88
CA SER A 5 -1.64 0.49 -10.98
C SER A 5 -3.07 0.81 -10.57
N TYR A 6 -3.50 0.37 -9.38
CA TYR A 6 -4.82 0.70 -8.84
C TYR A 6 -4.97 2.21 -8.64
N ASN A 7 -3.94 2.85 -8.06
CA ASN A 7 -3.88 4.29 -7.89
C ASN A 7 -3.96 5.02 -9.23
N LEU A 8 -3.07 4.70 -10.18
CA LEU A 8 -3.08 5.30 -11.52
C LEU A 8 -4.45 5.23 -12.19
N PHE A 9 -5.12 4.07 -12.14
CA PHE A 9 -6.46 3.92 -12.70
C PHE A 9 -7.48 4.85 -12.02
N LEU A 10 -7.52 4.83 -10.68
CA LEU A 10 -8.47 5.63 -9.92
C LEU A 10 -8.24 7.13 -10.10
N PHE A 11 -6.98 7.56 -10.24
CA PHE A 11 -6.61 8.96 -10.37
C PHE A 11 -6.79 9.54 -11.78
N CYS A 12 -6.51 8.74 -12.83
CA CYS A 12 -6.91 9.11 -14.19
C CYS A 12 -8.43 9.30 -14.27
N PHE A 13 -9.21 8.46 -13.57
CA PHE A 13 -10.66 8.56 -13.56
C PHE A 13 -11.18 9.85 -12.92
N VAL A 14 -10.50 10.37 -11.89
CA VAL A 14 -10.87 11.65 -11.24
C VAL A 14 -10.18 12.88 -11.85
N GLY A 15 -9.52 12.73 -12.99
CA GLY A 15 -9.01 13.85 -13.80
C GLY A 15 -7.56 14.27 -13.56
N PHE A 16 -6.77 13.49 -12.81
CA PHE A 16 -5.33 13.72 -12.68
C PHE A 16 -4.56 12.88 -13.71
N TRP A 17 -3.57 13.47 -14.36
CA TRP A 17 -2.70 12.79 -15.33
C TRP A 17 -1.31 13.43 -15.35
N ASN A 18 -0.43 13.01 -16.26
CA ASN A 18 0.99 13.39 -16.29
C ASN A 18 1.25 14.91 -16.29
N GLU A 19 0.49 15.67 -17.09
CA GLU A 19 0.53 17.13 -17.22
C GLU A 19 -0.34 17.87 -16.19
N ALA A 20 -1.26 17.17 -15.52
CA ALA A 20 -2.18 17.67 -14.50
C ALA A 20 -1.95 16.90 -13.20
N ASP A 21 -0.81 17.20 -12.57
CA ASP A 21 -0.29 16.46 -11.43
C ASP A 21 -1.17 16.60 -10.17
N VAL A 22 -1.01 15.68 -9.23
CA VAL A 22 -1.76 15.68 -7.97
C VAL A 22 -1.44 16.93 -7.13
N THR A 23 -2.48 17.54 -6.56
CA THR A 23 -2.36 18.74 -5.71
C THR A 23 -2.09 18.42 -4.24
N ARG A 24 -2.33 17.16 -3.84
CA ARG A 24 -2.05 16.62 -2.51
C ARG A 24 -1.61 15.18 -2.62
N PRO A 25 -0.83 14.66 -1.65
CA PRO A 25 -0.45 13.26 -1.65
C PRO A 25 -1.68 12.36 -1.45
N PHE A 26 -1.67 11.21 -2.11
CA PHE A 26 -2.67 10.16 -1.92
C PHE A 26 -2.01 8.91 -1.37
N VAL A 27 -2.66 8.25 -0.43
CA VAL A 27 -2.10 7.10 0.28
C VAL A 27 -2.99 5.89 0.05
N SER A 28 -2.37 4.76 -0.25
CA SER A 28 -3.03 3.48 -0.45
C SER A 28 -2.30 2.39 0.31
N GLN A 29 -3.03 1.37 0.72
CA GLN A 29 -2.53 0.29 1.56
C GLN A 29 -2.79 -1.04 0.87
N ALA A 30 -1.88 -1.99 1.02
CA ALA A 30 -2.05 -3.35 0.52
C ALA A 30 -1.42 -4.38 1.44
N VAL A 31 -2.10 -5.52 1.54
CA VAL A 31 -1.61 -6.71 2.23
C VAL A 31 -1.44 -7.80 1.18
N VAL A 32 -0.24 -8.38 1.11
CA VAL A 32 0.07 -9.52 0.23
C VAL A 32 0.25 -10.74 1.12
N THR A 33 -0.49 -11.81 0.82
CA THR A 33 -0.43 -13.05 1.58
C THR A 33 -0.64 -14.27 0.70
N ASP A 34 -0.05 -15.40 1.11
CA ASP A 34 -0.30 -16.74 0.58
C ASP A 34 -1.25 -17.58 1.47
N GLY A 35 -1.81 -16.97 2.52
CA GLY A 35 -2.65 -17.62 3.53
C GLY A 35 -1.93 -17.92 4.85
N LYS A 36 -0.58 -18.00 4.85
CA LYS A 36 0.23 -18.19 6.07
C LYS A 36 1.15 -17.00 6.33
N TYR A 37 1.84 -16.53 5.31
CA TYR A 37 2.76 -15.41 5.38
C TYR A 37 2.08 -14.12 4.93
N PHE A 38 2.41 -13.02 5.61
CA PHE A 38 1.82 -11.71 5.37
C PHE A 38 2.94 -10.68 5.22
N ALA A 39 2.83 -9.87 4.17
CA ALA A 39 3.66 -8.70 3.94
C ALA A 39 2.76 -7.47 3.75
N PHE A 40 3.11 -6.38 4.42
CA PHE A 40 2.31 -5.17 4.47
C PHE A 40 2.98 -4.04 3.72
N PHE A 41 2.20 -3.31 2.92
CA PHE A 41 2.70 -2.21 2.09
C PHE A 41 1.84 -0.97 2.21
N CYS A 42 2.50 0.18 2.28
CA CYS A 42 1.88 1.50 2.17
C CYS A 42 2.50 2.22 0.97
N TYR A 43 1.68 2.79 0.10
CA TYR A 43 2.15 3.56 -1.04
C TYR A 43 1.59 4.98 -0.94
N GLN A 44 2.48 5.97 -1.01
CA GLN A 44 2.12 7.38 -1.12
C GLN A 44 2.47 7.88 -2.52
N LEU A 45 1.41 8.22 -3.27
CA LEU A 45 1.48 8.87 -4.56
C LEU A 45 1.63 10.38 -4.35
N ASN A 46 2.78 10.92 -4.74
CA ASN A 46 3.13 12.34 -4.66
C ASN A 46 3.19 13.01 -6.04
N THR A 47 3.29 12.21 -7.11
CA THR A 47 3.42 12.68 -8.48
C THR A 47 2.94 11.63 -9.49
N LEU A 48 2.30 12.09 -10.55
CA LEU A 48 1.99 11.34 -11.77
C LEU A 48 2.92 11.71 -12.95
N ALA A 49 3.88 12.62 -12.72
CA ALA A 49 4.89 13.02 -13.68
C ALA A 49 5.90 11.89 -13.93
N LEU A 50 5.56 10.98 -14.85
CA LEU A 50 6.33 9.78 -15.19
C LEU A 50 7.06 9.87 -16.54
N THR A 51 6.93 10.98 -17.28
CA THR A 51 7.64 11.16 -18.56
C THR A 51 9.00 11.82 -18.32
N ALA A 52 9.98 11.60 -19.20
CA ALA A 52 11.30 12.22 -19.09
C ALA A 52 11.24 13.76 -18.98
N GLU A 53 10.31 14.40 -19.71
CA GLU A 53 10.09 15.84 -19.68
C GLU A 53 9.52 16.32 -18.34
N THR A 54 8.52 15.61 -17.80
CA THR A 54 7.88 16.01 -16.54
C THR A 54 8.72 15.64 -15.31
N ILE A 55 9.52 14.57 -15.38
CA ILE A 55 10.48 14.18 -14.34
C ILE A 55 11.55 15.26 -14.17
N GLN A 56 12.04 15.86 -15.25
CA GLN A 56 13.00 16.96 -15.15
C GLN A 56 12.41 18.22 -14.48
N LYS A 57 11.10 18.42 -14.60
CA LYS A 57 10.38 19.57 -14.04
C LYS A 57 9.90 19.37 -12.60
N SER A 58 9.85 18.12 -12.11
CA SER A 58 9.31 17.78 -10.79
C SER A 58 10.35 17.07 -9.93
N SER A 59 10.66 17.63 -8.76
CA SER A 59 11.53 16.99 -7.76
C SER A 59 10.80 15.97 -6.89
N ARG A 60 9.48 15.82 -7.05
CA ARG A 60 8.64 14.95 -6.23
C ARG A 60 8.85 13.49 -6.63
N LYS A 61 8.81 12.59 -5.65
CA LYS A 61 8.91 11.13 -5.86
C LYS A 61 7.82 10.43 -5.09
N ASN A 62 7.28 9.36 -5.68
CA ASN A 62 6.38 8.45 -4.97
C ASN A 62 7.16 7.64 -3.94
N ILE A 63 6.50 7.27 -2.84
CA ILE A 63 7.14 6.54 -1.74
C ILE A 63 6.37 5.25 -1.51
N CYS A 64 7.10 4.15 -1.34
CA CYS A 64 6.55 2.85 -1.00
C CYS A 64 7.26 2.35 0.25
N TRP A 65 6.50 2.10 1.31
CA TRP A 65 6.95 1.39 2.50
C TRP A 65 6.46 -0.05 2.42
N GLY A 66 7.33 -0.98 2.81
CA GLY A 66 7.03 -2.40 2.88
C GLY A 66 7.68 -3.02 4.10
N THR A 67 7.03 -4.05 4.66
CA THR A 67 7.64 -4.91 5.66
C THR A 67 8.14 -6.20 5.01
N ASP A 68 9.09 -6.85 5.67
CA ASP A 68 9.40 -8.24 5.37
C ASP A 68 8.17 -9.13 5.65
N SER A 69 8.13 -10.26 4.96
CA SER A 69 7.05 -11.24 5.10
C SER A 69 7.17 -12.01 6.41
N LYS A 70 6.10 -12.02 7.22
CA LYS A 70 6.04 -12.72 8.51
C LYS A 70 4.93 -13.77 8.52
N PRO A 71 5.13 -14.96 9.11
CA PRO A 71 4.06 -15.94 9.27
C PRO A 71 3.06 -15.50 10.34
N LEU A 72 1.77 -15.76 10.10
CA LEU A 72 0.69 -15.59 11.06
C LEU A 72 0.65 -16.72 12.09
N TYR A 73 1.11 -17.91 11.72
CA TYR A 73 1.21 -19.07 12.60
C TYR A 73 2.34 -20.01 12.14
N ASP A 74 2.84 -20.85 13.03
CA ASP A 74 3.90 -21.81 12.71
C ASP A 74 3.34 -23.08 12.04
N VAL A 75 2.36 -23.72 12.68
CA VAL A 75 1.75 -24.97 12.18
C VAL A 75 0.31 -25.13 12.69
N VAL A 76 -0.49 -25.92 11.98
CA VAL A 76 -1.82 -26.37 12.42
C VAL A 76 -1.75 -27.89 12.59
N GLU A 77 -1.96 -28.38 13.80
CA GLU A 77 -1.90 -29.80 14.16
C GLU A 77 -3.11 -30.16 15.03
N ASP A 78 -3.76 -31.29 14.75
CA ASP A 78 -4.92 -31.79 15.48
C ASP A 78 -6.06 -30.75 15.64
N GLY A 79 -6.22 -29.89 14.64
CA GLY A 79 -7.23 -28.80 14.66
C GLY A 79 -6.86 -27.58 15.51
N SER A 80 -5.65 -27.54 16.07
CA SER A 80 -5.15 -26.41 16.86
C SER A 80 -4.02 -25.67 16.15
N VAL A 81 -4.05 -24.34 16.23
CA VAL A 81 -3.01 -23.46 15.68
C VAL A 81 -1.90 -23.28 16.71
N LYS A 82 -0.66 -23.54 16.32
CA LYS A 82 0.53 -23.35 17.17
C LYS A 82 1.37 -22.20 16.64
N GLY A 83 1.99 -21.45 17.56
CA GLY A 83 2.89 -20.33 17.22
C GLY A 83 2.16 -19.16 16.56
N PHE A 84 0.93 -18.86 16.99
CA PHE A 84 0.17 -17.74 16.44
C PHE A 84 0.89 -16.41 16.72
N ASN A 85 0.99 -15.57 15.70
CA ASN A 85 1.70 -14.30 15.74
C ASN A 85 0.71 -13.14 15.83
N ASP A 86 0.47 -12.68 17.05
CA ASP A 86 -0.45 -11.56 17.32
C ASP A 86 -0.02 -10.26 16.64
N GLU A 87 1.28 -10.04 16.39
CA GLU A 87 1.76 -8.82 15.73
C GLU A 87 1.20 -8.69 14.31
N VAL A 88 1.16 -9.79 13.57
CA VAL A 88 0.66 -9.82 12.19
C VAL A 88 -0.84 -9.50 12.18
N LEU A 89 -1.60 -10.08 13.12
CA LEU A 89 -3.02 -9.81 13.26
C LEU A 89 -3.29 -8.35 13.66
N LEU A 90 -2.57 -7.84 14.65
CA LEU A 90 -2.69 -6.45 15.11
C LEU A 90 -2.37 -5.47 13.99
N GLN A 91 -1.34 -5.73 13.20
CA GLN A 91 -1.00 -4.90 12.05
C GLN A 91 -2.11 -4.92 11.00
N LEU A 92 -2.67 -6.09 10.68
CA LEU A 92 -3.81 -6.22 9.76
C LEU A 92 -5.03 -5.44 10.24
N VAL A 93 -5.38 -5.55 11.52
CA VAL A 93 -6.47 -4.78 12.13
C VAL A 93 -6.17 -3.29 12.05
N GLY A 94 -4.94 -2.86 12.33
CA GLY A 94 -4.50 -1.48 12.19
C GLY A 94 -4.69 -0.92 10.78
N PHE A 95 -4.40 -1.73 9.74
CA PHE A 95 -4.67 -1.37 8.35
C PHE A 95 -6.17 -1.14 8.10
N LEU A 96 -7.03 -2.04 8.59
CA LEU A 96 -8.48 -1.96 8.39
C LEU A 96 -9.15 -0.84 9.21
N LEU A 97 -8.56 -0.44 10.33
CA LEU A 97 -9.07 0.63 11.19
C LEU A 97 -8.68 2.03 10.72
N ASN A 98 -7.79 2.16 9.72
CA ASN A 98 -7.45 3.47 9.18
C ASN A 98 -8.69 4.15 8.57
N ARG A 99 -8.98 5.35 9.07
CA ARG A 99 -10.12 6.17 8.63
C ARG A 99 -9.63 7.42 7.92
N PRO A 100 -10.38 7.92 6.91
CA PRO A 100 -10.12 9.25 6.39
C PRO A 100 -10.23 10.28 7.51
N LYS A 101 -9.36 11.29 7.48
CA LYS A 101 -9.51 12.45 8.39
C LYS A 101 -10.80 13.18 8.02
N GLU A 102 -11.59 13.54 9.03
CA GLU A 102 -12.70 14.47 8.86
C GLU A 102 -12.13 15.82 8.41
N LEU A 103 -12.80 16.43 7.43
CA LEU A 103 -12.41 17.70 6.80
C LEU A 103 -12.84 18.90 7.65
#